data_AF-A0A7K5LT79-F1
#
_entry.id   AF-A0A7K5LT79-F1
#
_cell.length_a   1.000
_cell.length_b   1.000
_cell.length_c   1.000
_cell.angle_alpha   90.00
_cell.angle_beta   90.00
_cell.angle_gamma   90.00
#
_symmetry.space_group_name_H-M   'P 1'
#
loop_
_entity.id
_entity.type
_entity.pdbx_description
1 polymer ?
#
loop_
_entity_poly.entity_id
_entity_poly.type
_entity_poly.pdbx_seq_one_letter_code
_entity_poly.pdbx_strand_id
1 'polypeptide(L)'
;VTVKSSDQDTVTAAGEQRNDPPKEEPWQAALKTTVVSIEAGEFRGHKVSLWDLLHSRYIPEENRKELLELYEAGELTLEQVKTVVSTIVSRAAAA
;
A
#
# COMPACT_ATOMS: atom_id res chain seq x y z
N VAL A 1 38.46 18.15 38.93
CA VAL A 1 37.57 17.03 39.35
C VAL A 1 36.17 17.63 39.50
N THR A 2 35.11 17.22 38.82
CA THR A 2 34.79 15.94 38.18
C THR A 2 33.80 16.23 37.05
N VAL A 3 34.09 15.75 35.84
CA VAL A 3 33.12 15.72 34.73
C VAL A 3 32.09 14.63 35.02
N LYS A 4 30.82 14.98 35.12
CA LYS A 4 29.69 14.04 34.88
C LYS A 4 29.51 14.07 33.37
N SER A 5 29.94 13.06 32.60
CA SER A 5 29.42 11.70 32.47
C SER A 5 27.96 11.65 32.04
N SER A 6 27.79 10.96 30.91
CA SER A 6 26.56 10.37 30.39
C SER A 6 25.68 11.27 29.54
N ASP A 7 25.92 11.24 28.24
CA ASP A 7 24.83 11.09 27.29
C ASP A 7 25.21 10.00 26.28
N GLN A 8 24.32 9.02 26.19
CA GLN A 8 24.35 7.93 25.23
C GLN A 8 23.78 8.44 23.91
N ASP A 9 24.63 8.60 22.90
CA ASP A 9 24.16 8.75 21.53
C ASP A 9 24.21 7.38 20.84
N THR A 10 23.20 6.55 21.12
CA THR A 10 22.81 5.47 20.19
C THR A 10 21.46 5.87 19.62
N VAL A 11 21.50 6.55 18.49
CA VAL A 11 20.31 6.80 17.66
C VAL A 11 20.67 6.51 16.19
N THR A 12 20.98 5.26 15.90
CA THR A 12 20.83 4.78 14.52
C THR A 12 19.38 4.37 14.34
N ALA A 13 18.61 5.32 13.83
CA ALA A 13 17.23 5.22 13.45
C ALA A 13 17.04 4.20 12.30
N ALA A 14 16.87 2.92 12.66
CA ALA A 14 16.01 2.04 11.90
C ALA A 14 14.60 2.28 12.46
N GLY A 15 13.77 3.00 11.69
CA GLY A 15 12.39 3.32 12.05
C GLY A 15 11.54 2.06 12.18
N GLU A 16 11.62 1.42 13.34
CA GLU A 16 10.61 0.47 13.79
C GLU A 16 9.35 1.31 14.11
N GLN A 17 8.53 1.51 13.08
CA GLN A 17 7.23 2.13 13.23
C GLN A 17 6.36 1.19 14.07
N ARG A 18 6.45 1.34 15.40
CA ARG A 18 5.44 0.89 16.35
C ARG A 18 4.17 1.69 16.06
N ASN A 19 3.39 1.20 15.11
CA ASN A 19 2.00 1.58 14.96
C ASN A 19 1.21 0.55 15.78
N ASP A 20 0.75 0.95 16.97
CA ASP A 20 -0.37 0.26 17.62
C ASP A 20 -1.44 0.02 16.54
N PRO A 21 -1.82 -1.24 16.21
CA PRO A 21 -2.77 -1.43 15.13
C PRO A 21 -4.09 -0.79 15.55
N PRO A 22 -4.61 0.18 14.79
CA PRO A 22 -6.05 0.40 14.82
C PRO A 22 -6.72 -0.91 14.40
N LYS A 23 -8.01 -1.06 14.60
CA LYS A 23 -8.83 -2.19 14.09
C LYS A 23 -8.87 -2.24 12.54
N GLU A 24 -7.73 -2.17 11.88
CA GLU A 24 -7.58 -2.29 10.44
C GLU A 24 -7.52 -3.77 10.12
N GLU A 25 -8.33 -4.20 9.16
CA GLU A 25 -8.35 -5.59 8.75
C GLU A 25 -6.98 -6.00 8.17
N PRO A 26 -6.51 -7.23 8.43
CA PRO A 26 -5.18 -7.66 8.01
C PRO A 26 -4.98 -7.56 6.50
N TRP A 27 -6.07 -7.76 5.75
CA TRP A 27 -6.12 -7.61 4.31
C TRP A 27 -5.89 -6.14 3.88
N GLN A 28 -6.40 -5.16 4.64
CA GLN A 28 -6.23 -3.75 4.34
C GLN A 28 -4.77 -3.31 4.51
N ALA A 29 -4.13 -3.74 5.60
CA ALA A 29 -2.72 -3.46 5.86
C ALA A 29 -1.80 -4.05 4.76
N ALA A 30 -2.10 -5.26 4.28
CA ALA A 30 -1.38 -5.88 3.17
C ALA A 30 -1.49 -5.06 1.87
N LEU A 31 -2.69 -4.56 1.54
CA LEU A 31 -2.90 -3.70 0.37
C LEU A 31 -2.20 -2.35 0.50
N LYS A 32 -2.19 -1.73 1.69
CA LYS A 32 -1.50 -0.45 1.94
C LYS A 32 0.02 -0.58 1.86
N THR A 33 0.56 -1.68 2.39
CA THR A 33 2.00 -1.99 2.38
C THR A 33 2.50 -2.33 0.97
N THR A 34 1.61 -2.85 0.12
CA THR A 34 1.94 -3.23 -1.25
C THR A 34 1.99 -2.00 -2.15
N VAL A 35 3.21 -1.58 -2.51
CA VAL A 35 3.43 -0.53 -3.51
C VAL A 35 3.46 -1.10 -4.91
N VAL A 36 2.69 -0.47 -5.80
CA VAL A 36 2.63 -0.79 -7.23
C VAL A 36 3.28 0.34 -8.00
N SER A 37 4.23 -0.02 -8.85
CA SER A 37 4.79 0.90 -9.83
C SER A 37 3.93 0.80 -11.08
N ILE A 38 3.24 1.87 -11.42
CA ILE A 38 2.43 1.95 -12.62
C ILE A 38 3.28 2.60 -13.71
N GLU A 39 3.31 2.00 -14.90
CA GLU A 39 4.08 2.51 -16.05
C GLU A 39 3.18 3.26 -17.06
N ALA A 40 1.89 3.39 -16.75
CA ALA A 40 0.86 3.98 -17.60
C ALA A 40 0.07 5.10 -16.89
N GLY A 41 -0.40 6.09 -17.66
CA GLY A 41 -1.25 7.17 -17.15
C GLY A 41 -0.56 8.18 -16.25
N GLU A 42 -1.34 8.85 -15.41
CA GLU A 42 -0.87 9.91 -14.49
C GLU A 42 0.05 9.36 -13.39
N PHE A 43 -0.08 8.06 -13.07
CA PHE A 43 0.77 7.37 -12.10
C PHE A 43 2.08 6.86 -12.71
N ARG A 44 2.37 7.14 -13.98
CA ARG A 44 3.61 6.74 -14.62
C ARG A 44 4.81 7.27 -13.85
N GLY A 45 5.68 6.36 -13.41
CA GLY A 45 6.88 6.71 -12.63
C GLY A 45 6.61 7.02 -11.16
N HIS A 46 5.36 6.87 -10.70
CA HIS A 46 4.99 6.99 -9.29
C HIS A 46 4.81 5.61 -8.67
N LYS A 47 5.26 5.48 -7.41
CA LYS A 47 4.96 4.31 -6.58
C LYS A 47 3.74 4.65 -5.74
N VAL A 48 2.63 3.99 -6.03
CA VAL A 48 1.35 4.20 -5.34
C VAL A 48 0.99 2.91 -4.62
N SER A 49 0.50 3.03 -3.39
CA SER A 49 -0.01 1.87 -2.66
C SER A 49 -1.21 1.28 -3.40
N LEU A 50 -1.30 -0.06 -3.43
CA LEU A 50 -2.39 -0.78 -4.08
C LEU A 50 -3.75 -0.33 -3.52
N TRP A 51 -3.81 -0.08 -2.22
CA TRP A 51 -4.98 0.49 -1.53
C TRP A 51 -5.38 1.88 -2.05
N ASP A 52 -4.44 2.81 -2.19
CA ASP A 52 -4.69 4.15 -2.74
C ASP A 52 -5.13 4.06 -4.21
N LEU A 53 -4.56 3.11 -4.95
CA LEU A 53 -4.92 2.88 -6.35
C LEU A 53 -6.35 2.34 -6.50
N LEU A 54 -6.75 1.43 -5.60
CA LEU A 54 -8.13 0.91 -5.45
C LEU A 54 -9.15 2.01 -5.10
N HIS A 55 -8.75 2.98 -4.28
CA HIS A 55 -9.57 4.14 -3.92
C HIS A 55 -9.42 5.32 -4.88
N SER A 56 -8.58 5.19 -5.90
CA SER A 56 -8.37 6.21 -6.90
C SER A 56 -9.50 6.21 -7.92
N ARG A 57 -9.65 7.33 -8.63
CA ARG A 57 -10.63 7.52 -9.72
C ARG A 57 -10.49 6.51 -10.87
N TYR A 58 -9.36 5.81 -10.96
CA TYR A 58 -9.10 4.80 -11.98
C TYR A 58 -9.89 3.52 -11.76
N ILE A 59 -10.23 3.22 -10.51
CA ILE A 59 -10.96 2.01 -10.16
C ILE A 59 -12.37 2.41 -9.71
N PRO A 60 -13.40 2.04 -10.49
CA PRO A 60 -14.77 2.28 -10.07
C PRO A 60 -15.06 1.50 -8.78
N GLU A 61 -15.98 2.03 -7.98
CA GLU A 61 -16.32 1.43 -6.68
C GLU A 61 -16.80 -0.03 -6.81
N GLU A 62 -17.48 -0.37 -7.91
CA GLU A 62 -17.92 -1.74 -8.19
C GLU A 62 -16.73 -2.73 -8.28
N ASN A 63 -15.73 -2.43 -9.12
CA ASN A 63 -14.51 -3.24 -9.22
C ASN A 63 -13.76 -3.30 -7.89
N ARG A 64 -13.69 -2.17 -7.15
CA ARG A 64 -13.03 -2.12 -5.85
C ARG A 64 -13.70 -3.07 -4.87
N LYS A 65 -15.03 -3.04 -4.79
CA LYS A 65 -15.80 -3.87 -3.89
C LYS A 65 -15.65 -5.35 -4.25
N GLU A 66 -15.77 -5.69 -5.53
CA GLU A 66 -15.58 -7.06 -6.01
C GLU A 66 -14.16 -7.59 -5.71
N LEU A 67 -13.13 -6.78 -5.95
CA LEU A 67 -11.73 -7.12 -5.62
C LEU A 67 -11.53 -7.34 -4.12
N LEU A 68 -12.15 -6.54 -3.26
CA LEU A 68 -12.07 -6.68 -1.81
C LEU A 68 -12.82 -7.90 -1.31
N GLU A 69 -14.03 -8.16 -1.81
CA GLU A 69 -14.82 -9.35 -1.46
C GLU A 69 -14.07 -10.63 -1.86
N LEU A 70 -13.49 -10.68 -3.07
CA LEU A 70 -12.69 -11.82 -3.52
C LEU A 70 -11.38 -11.99 -2.72
N TYR A 71 -10.73 -10.88 -2.33
CA TYR A 71 -9.52 -10.93 -1.52
C TYR A 71 -9.81 -11.36 -0.08
N GLU A 72 -10.90 -10.88 0.51
CA GLU A 72 -11.36 -11.30 1.83
C GLU A 72 -11.82 -12.76 1.85
N ALA A 73 -12.52 -13.20 0.79
CA ALA A 73 -12.89 -14.59 0.59
C ALA A 73 -11.66 -15.51 0.34
N GLY A 74 -10.47 -14.94 0.10
CA GLY A 74 -9.26 -15.67 -0.22
C GLY A 74 -9.24 -16.28 -1.63
N GLU A 75 -10.18 -15.87 -2.50
CA GLU A 75 -10.21 -16.27 -3.90
C GLU A 75 -9.15 -15.55 -4.73
N LEU A 76 -8.80 -14.31 -4.33
CA LEU A 76 -7.70 -13.56 -4.90
C LEU A 76 -6.52 -13.50 -3.93
N THR A 77 -5.33 -13.60 -4.50
CA THR A 77 -4.08 -13.30 -3.82
C THR A 77 -3.67 -11.84 -4.07
N LEU A 78 -2.80 -11.33 -3.20
CA LEU A 78 -2.28 -9.96 -3.29
C LEU A 78 -1.64 -9.65 -4.66
N GLU A 79 -0.95 -10.61 -5.26
CA GLU A 79 -0.37 -10.48 -6.60
C GLU A 79 -1.43 -10.41 -7.71
N GLN A 80 -2.54 -11.15 -7.57
CA GLN A 80 -3.65 -11.06 -8.51
C GLN A 80 -4.35 -9.71 -8.38
N VAL A 81 -4.64 -9.24 -7.16
CA VAL A 81 -5.21 -7.90 -6.93
C VAL A 81 -4.31 -6.85 -7.57
N LYS A 82 -2.99 -6.93 -7.35
CA LYS A 82 -2.00 -6.05 -7.98
C LYS A 82 -2.08 -6.07 -9.51
N THR A 83 -2.18 -7.26 -10.11
CA THR A 83 -2.25 -7.44 -11.56
C THR A 83 -3.55 -6.86 -12.13
N VAL A 84 -4.69 -7.17 -11.51
CA VAL A 84 -6.01 -6.67 -11.92
C VAL A 84 -6.04 -5.14 -11.82
N VAL A 85 -5.62 -4.59 -10.69
CA VAL A 85 -5.57 -3.16 -10.45
C VAL A 85 -4.63 -2.46 -11.45
N SER A 86 -3.42 -2.98 -11.65
CA SER A 86 -2.48 -2.44 -12.65
C SER A 86 -3.07 -2.46 -14.06
N THR A 87 -3.80 -3.53 -14.41
CA THR A 87 -4.48 -3.67 -15.69
C THR A 87 -5.61 -2.65 -15.84
N ILE A 88 -6.44 -2.46 -14.82
CA ILE A 88 -7.53 -1.47 -14.82
C ILE A 88 -6.95 -0.07 -14.99
N VAL A 89 -5.94 0.29 -14.20
CA VAL A 89 -5.28 1.60 -14.29
C VAL A 89 -4.63 1.81 -15.65
N SER A 90 -3.93 0.80 -16.17
CA SER A 90 -3.30 0.89 -17.50
C SER A 90 -4.32 1.06 -18.61
N ARG A 91 -5.47 0.39 -18.53
CA ARG A 91 -6.58 0.56 -19.49
C ARG A 91 -7.24 1.92 -19.37
N ALA A 92 -7.54 2.35 -18.15
CA ALA A 92 -8.17 3.64 -17.88
C ALA A 92 -7.24 4.83 -18.21
N ALA A 93 -5.92 4.62 -18.18
CA ALA A 93 -4.92 5.60 -18.62
C ALA A 93 -4.80 5.75 -20.14
N ALA A 94 -5.21 4.74 -20.90
CA ALA A 94 -5.11 4.71 -22.36
C ALA A 94 -6.41 5.17 -23.06
N ALA A 95 -7.48 5.37 -22.29
CA ALA A 95 -8.78 5.86 -22.75
C ALA A 95 -8.86 7.39 -22.61
#